data_AF-A0A1F5YGM7-F1
#
_entry.id   AF-A0A1F5YGM7-F1
#
_cell.length_a   1.000
_cell.length_b   1.000
_cell.length_c   1.000
_cell.angle_alpha   90.00
_cell.angle_beta   90.00
_cell.angle_gamma   90.00
#
_symmetry.space_group_name_H-M   'P 1'
#
loop_
_entity.id
_entity.type
_entity.pdbx_description
1 polymer ?
#
loop_
_entity_poly.entity_id
_entity_poly.type
_entity_poly.pdbx_seq_one_letter_code
_entity_poly.pdbx_strand_id
1 'polypeptide(L)'
;MIKIFPPIYRNLFPKQNKTENREFKSDDTLKAEGKDEQTKNQAIKKEADRQTVNDLVKMSNRSIYSISTQFPWNIFPNTIDIEEDRVTFTFRQFLSSQSHSVDIKDISNVFIESSLISATLQVVSHTYIQNDIKIGHLNRKKAEKARRIIEGLRTFVEHNINTSNYGVLELIAKIEEFHTNKRL
;
A
#
# COMPACT_ATOMS: atom_id res chain seq x y z
N MET A 1 82.42 47.85 -10.11
CA MET A 1 81.44 47.18 -10.99
C MET A 1 80.06 47.69 -10.60
N ILE A 2 79.39 48.37 -11.54
CA ILE A 2 77.93 48.68 -11.65
C ILE A 2 77.33 49.58 -10.53
N LYS A 3 77.11 50.91 -10.70
CA LYS A 3 76.06 51.66 -11.48
C LYS A 3 74.63 51.31 -10.98
N ILE A 4 73.73 52.19 -10.50
CA ILE A 4 73.24 53.49 -10.99
C ILE A 4 72.36 54.15 -9.90
N PHE A 5 72.45 55.48 -9.84
CA PHE A 5 71.66 56.50 -9.10
C PHE A 5 70.21 56.67 -9.67
N PRO A 6 69.40 57.67 -9.28
CA PRO A 6 68.38 57.74 -8.23
C PRO A 6 67.02 58.12 -8.93
N PRO A 7 66.16 59.10 -8.55
CA PRO A 7 65.79 59.68 -7.27
C PRO A 7 64.26 59.92 -7.08
N ILE A 8 63.89 60.38 -5.87
CA ILE A 8 63.06 61.59 -5.61
C ILE A 8 61.50 61.59 -5.64
N TYR A 9 60.99 62.01 -4.47
CA TYR A 9 59.85 62.87 -4.06
C TYR A 9 58.35 62.45 -4.12
N ARG A 10 57.79 62.39 -2.89
CA ARG A 10 56.68 63.21 -2.33
C ARG A 10 55.32 63.17 -3.05
N ASN A 11 54.27 62.77 -2.31
CA ASN A 11 53.03 63.56 -2.25
C ASN A 11 52.18 63.29 -1.00
N LEU A 12 51.79 64.39 -0.37
CA LEU A 12 50.71 64.57 0.60
C LEU A 12 49.36 64.52 -0.13
N PHE A 13 48.36 63.88 0.49
CA PHE A 13 47.02 64.40 0.85
C PHE A 13 45.97 63.27 0.93
N PRO A 14 44.99 63.36 1.86
CA PRO A 14 43.91 62.39 2.03
C PRO A 14 42.66 62.80 1.22
N LYS A 15 41.81 61.84 0.82
CA LYS A 15 40.36 62.07 0.63
C LYS A 15 39.59 60.75 0.47
N GLN A 16 38.46 60.73 1.17
CA GLN A 16 37.46 59.68 1.32
C GLN A 16 36.89 59.18 -0.01
N ASN A 17 36.46 57.91 -0.06
CA ASN A 17 35.34 57.55 -0.93
C ASN A 17 34.41 56.51 -0.30
N LYS A 18 33.13 56.88 -0.34
CA LYS A 18 31.92 56.13 0.02
C LYS A 18 31.87 54.76 -0.64
N THR A 19 31.65 53.70 0.13
CA THR A 19 30.96 52.50 -0.38
C THR A 19 30.28 51.77 0.77
N GLU A 20 29.11 52.24 1.20
CA GLU A 20 28.15 51.45 1.98
C GLU A 20 26.84 51.47 1.22
N ASN A 21 26.53 50.37 0.53
CA ASN A 21 25.18 49.92 0.18
C ASN A 21 25.24 48.63 -0.63
N ARG A 22 25.58 47.51 0.02
CA ARG A 22 25.28 46.16 -0.48
C ARG A 22 25.25 45.18 0.70
N GLU A 23 24.20 45.21 1.51
CA GLU A 23 23.81 44.08 2.37
C GLU A 23 22.55 44.48 3.13
N PHE A 24 21.36 44.34 2.53
CA PHE A 24 20.08 44.29 3.27
C PHE A 24 18.94 43.91 2.29
N LYS A 25 19.00 42.73 1.68
CA LYS A 25 17.89 42.20 0.84
C LYS A 25 17.75 40.66 0.86
N SER A 26 18.39 39.96 1.79
CA SER A 26 18.43 38.50 1.80
C SER A 26 17.58 37.84 2.89
N ASP A 27 17.33 38.48 4.04
CA ASP A 27 16.76 37.73 5.18
C ASP A 27 15.21 37.62 5.16
N ASP A 28 14.50 38.65 4.70
CA ASP A 28 13.03 38.63 4.62
C ASP A 28 12.50 37.84 3.42
N THR A 29 13.21 37.86 2.29
CA THR A 29 12.87 37.08 1.08
C THR A 29 13.08 35.59 1.31
N LEU A 30 14.19 35.17 1.94
CA LEU A 30 14.44 33.77 2.28
C LEU A 30 13.44 33.23 3.32
N LYS A 31 13.00 34.05 4.29
CA LYS A 31 11.97 33.67 5.28
C LYS A 31 10.57 33.58 4.68
N ALA A 32 10.25 34.42 3.70
CA ALA A 32 8.97 34.37 2.97
C ALA A 32 8.92 33.16 2.02
N GLU A 33 10.00 32.89 1.28
CA GLU A 33 10.14 31.73 0.40
C GLU A 33 10.09 30.40 1.19
N GLY A 34 10.77 30.32 2.34
CA GLY A 34 10.72 29.14 3.21
C GLY A 34 9.33 28.87 3.82
N LYS A 35 8.55 29.92 4.14
CA LYS A 35 7.16 29.77 4.60
C LYS A 35 6.21 29.34 3.48
N ASP A 36 6.40 29.87 2.27
CA ASP A 36 5.59 29.51 1.11
C ASP A 36 5.87 28.08 0.64
N GLU A 37 7.14 27.65 0.63
CA GLU A 37 7.51 26.25 0.36
C GLU A 37 7.01 25.28 1.43
N GLN A 38 7.12 25.63 2.72
CA GLN A 38 6.57 24.80 3.79
C GLN A 38 5.05 24.66 3.68
N THR A 39 4.34 25.74 3.35
CA THR A 39 2.88 25.72 3.19
C THR A 39 2.47 24.90 1.96
N LYS A 40 3.19 25.04 0.83
CA LYS A 40 2.98 24.22 -0.37
C LYS A 40 3.25 22.74 -0.12
N ASN A 41 4.37 22.41 0.55
CA ASN A 41 4.72 21.03 0.87
C ASN A 41 3.71 20.40 1.84
N GLN A 42 3.20 21.15 2.81
CA GLN A 42 2.11 20.70 3.69
C GLN A 42 0.80 20.48 2.93
N ALA A 43 0.46 21.36 1.99
CA ALA A 43 -0.73 21.20 1.15
C ALA A 43 -0.63 19.97 0.23
N ILE A 44 0.52 19.77 -0.41
CA ILE A 44 0.79 18.59 -1.26
C ILE A 44 0.72 17.30 -0.42
N LYS A 45 1.36 17.28 0.75
CA LYS A 45 1.30 16.14 1.66
C LYS A 45 -0.13 15.85 2.11
N LYS A 46 -0.89 16.88 2.49
CA LYS A 46 -2.29 16.73 2.92
C LYS A 46 -3.18 16.16 1.81
N GLU A 47 -2.98 16.56 0.56
CA GLU A 47 -3.72 16.02 -0.57
C GLU A 47 -3.29 14.57 -0.88
N ALA A 48 -1.99 14.26 -0.77
CA ALA A 48 -1.50 12.88 -0.90
C ALA A 48 -2.09 11.96 0.19
N ASP A 49 -2.08 12.41 1.45
CA ASP A 49 -2.67 11.68 2.58
C ASP A 49 -4.18 11.45 2.36
N ARG A 50 -4.89 12.47 1.85
CA ARG A 50 -6.32 12.36 1.50
C ARG A 50 -6.57 11.34 0.40
N GLN A 51 -5.72 11.33 -0.63
CA GLN A 51 -5.82 10.36 -1.73
C GLN A 51 -5.57 8.94 -1.22
N THR A 52 -4.57 8.73 -0.36
CA THR A 52 -4.30 7.43 0.26
C THR A 52 -5.50 6.95 1.09
N VAL A 53 -6.12 7.82 1.88
CA VAL A 53 -7.32 7.45 2.66
C VAL A 53 -8.47 7.06 1.72
N ASN A 54 -8.71 7.82 0.65
CA ASN A 54 -9.76 7.49 -0.32
C ASN A 54 -9.51 6.14 -1.02
N ASP A 55 -8.25 5.85 -1.38
CA ASP A 55 -7.85 4.57 -1.96
C ASP A 55 -8.10 3.42 -0.99
N LEU A 56 -7.72 3.56 0.27
CA LEU A 56 -7.97 2.56 1.32
C LEU A 56 -9.47 2.30 1.53
N VAL A 57 -10.28 3.36 1.59
CA VAL A 57 -11.75 3.23 1.71
C VAL A 57 -12.34 2.51 0.51
N LYS A 58 -11.86 2.81 -0.71
CA LYS A 58 -12.31 2.16 -1.93
C LYS A 58 -11.97 0.66 -1.92
N MET A 59 -10.77 0.31 -1.44
CA MET A 59 -10.30 -1.07 -1.36
C MET A 59 -11.03 -1.88 -0.28
N SER A 60 -11.21 -1.31 0.91
CA SER A 60 -11.83 -1.99 2.06
C SER A 60 -13.31 -2.33 1.85
N ASN A 61 -14.04 -1.61 1.00
CA ASN A 61 -15.46 -1.87 0.75
C ASN A 61 -15.71 -2.76 -0.46
N ARG A 62 -14.66 -3.24 -1.13
CA ARG A 62 -14.78 -3.95 -2.40
C ARG A 62 -14.65 -5.46 -2.22
N SER A 63 -15.80 -6.14 -2.29
CA SER A 63 -15.83 -7.60 -2.40
C SER A 63 -15.30 -8.05 -3.77
N ILE A 64 -14.20 -8.79 -3.76
CA ILE A 64 -13.53 -9.34 -4.95
C ILE A 64 -14.14 -10.68 -5.32
N TYR A 65 -14.34 -11.56 -4.33
CA TYR A 65 -14.85 -12.91 -4.58
C TYR A 65 -15.52 -13.47 -3.33
N SER A 66 -16.58 -14.24 -3.52
CA SER A 66 -17.29 -14.92 -2.43
C SER A 66 -17.56 -16.37 -2.78
N ILE A 67 -17.30 -17.27 -1.84
CA ILE A 67 -17.60 -18.70 -1.97
C ILE A 67 -18.33 -19.20 -0.73
N SER A 68 -19.17 -20.20 -0.93
CA SER A 68 -19.97 -20.78 0.14
C SER A 68 -19.92 -22.30 0.13
N THR A 69 -20.23 -22.89 1.29
CA THR A 69 -20.39 -24.33 1.47
C THR A 69 -21.52 -24.86 0.57
N GLN A 70 -21.34 -26.05 -0.01
CA GLN A 70 -22.34 -26.67 -0.89
C GLN A 70 -23.39 -27.47 -0.10
N PHE A 71 -24.65 -27.39 -0.54
CA PHE A 71 -25.75 -28.27 -0.10
C PHE A 71 -25.58 -29.69 -0.69
N PRO A 72 -26.01 -30.80 -0.02
CA PRO A 72 -26.74 -30.90 1.26
C PRO A 72 -25.92 -30.84 2.55
N TRP A 73 -24.61 -30.66 2.48
CA TRP A 73 -23.74 -30.76 3.66
C TRP A 73 -23.97 -29.67 4.72
N ASN A 74 -24.52 -28.52 4.33
CA ASN A 74 -24.87 -27.47 5.25
C ASN A 74 -26.14 -26.72 4.82
N ILE A 75 -27.15 -26.71 5.68
CA ILE A 75 -28.40 -25.96 5.50
C ILE A 75 -28.25 -24.45 5.81
N PHE A 76 -27.19 -24.08 6.54
CA PHE A 76 -26.78 -22.71 6.83
C PHE A 76 -25.37 -22.48 6.29
N PRO A 77 -25.21 -22.23 4.98
CA PRO A 77 -23.91 -22.27 4.33
C PRO A 77 -22.94 -21.25 4.93
N ASN A 78 -21.78 -21.73 5.35
CA ASN A 78 -20.66 -20.88 5.72
C ASN A 78 -20.12 -20.18 4.46
N THR A 79 -19.66 -18.93 4.61
CA THR A 79 -19.11 -18.13 3.50
C THR A 79 -17.66 -17.72 3.75
N ILE A 80 -16.92 -17.60 2.67
CA ILE A 80 -15.61 -16.95 2.62
C ILE A 80 -15.75 -15.78 1.67
N ASP A 81 -15.63 -14.58 2.23
CA ASP A 81 -15.73 -13.32 1.51
C ASP A 81 -14.34 -12.70 1.42
N ILE A 82 -13.85 -12.49 0.20
CA ILE A 82 -12.52 -11.98 -0.09
C ILE A 82 -12.66 -10.54 -0.55
N GLU A 83 -12.09 -9.64 0.22
CA GLU A 83 -11.91 -8.23 -0.07
C GLU A 83 -10.43 -7.98 -0.40
N GLU A 84 -10.06 -6.76 -0.80
CA GLU A 84 -8.67 -6.47 -1.15
C GLU A 84 -7.73 -6.44 0.06
N ASP A 85 -8.24 -6.00 1.20
CA ASP A 85 -7.47 -5.82 2.43
C ASP A 85 -7.62 -6.99 3.40
N ARG A 86 -8.71 -7.77 3.31
CA ARG A 86 -9.02 -8.86 4.25
C ARG A 86 -9.75 -10.04 3.61
N VAL A 87 -9.74 -11.16 4.33
CA VAL A 87 -10.58 -12.32 4.08
C VAL A 87 -11.47 -12.56 5.29
N THR A 88 -12.78 -12.65 5.09
CA THR A 88 -13.76 -12.88 6.15
C THR A 88 -14.39 -14.27 6.03
N PHE A 89 -14.28 -15.05 7.09
CA PHE A 89 -14.89 -16.37 7.23
C PHE A 89 -16.14 -16.24 8.09
N THR A 90 -17.31 -16.49 7.52
CA THR A 90 -18.58 -16.42 8.25
C THR A 90 -19.13 -17.83 8.46
N PHE A 91 -19.16 -18.24 9.72
CA PHE A 91 -19.75 -19.48 10.19
C PHE A 91 -21.20 -19.24 10.58
N ARG A 92 -22.13 -19.98 9.99
CA ARG A 92 -23.57 -19.85 10.23
C ARG A 92 -24.10 -21.14 10.84
N GLN A 93 -24.94 -20.98 11.84
CA GLN A 93 -25.71 -22.05 12.46
C GLN A 93 -27.12 -21.53 12.77
N PHE A 94 -28.00 -22.40 13.24
CA PHE A 94 -29.37 -22.00 13.56
C PHE A 94 -29.37 -20.81 14.54
N LEU A 95 -30.03 -19.70 14.15
CA LEU A 95 -30.17 -18.45 14.90
C LEU A 95 -28.87 -17.70 15.28
N SER A 96 -27.70 -18.09 14.75
CA SER A 96 -26.47 -17.35 15.04
C SER A 96 -25.44 -17.41 13.90
N SER A 97 -24.57 -16.41 13.89
CA SER A 97 -23.43 -16.34 12.98
C SER A 97 -22.21 -15.79 13.70
N GLN A 98 -21.04 -16.30 13.36
CA GLN A 98 -19.76 -15.80 13.82
C GLN A 98 -18.89 -15.49 12.60
N SER A 99 -18.25 -14.32 12.59
CA SER A 99 -17.33 -13.93 11.52
C SER A 99 -15.93 -13.75 12.07
N HIS A 100 -14.94 -14.28 11.36
CA HIS A 100 -13.52 -14.09 11.64
C HIS A 100 -12.87 -13.45 10.41
N SER A 101 -12.32 -12.26 10.58
CA SER A 101 -11.63 -11.54 9.51
C SER A 101 -10.13 -11.57 9.73
N VAL A 102 -9.38 -11.82 8.66
CA VAL A 102 -7.92 -11.82 8.65
C VAL A 102 -7.44 -10.86 7.58
N ASP A 103 -6.59 -9.90 7.95
CA ASP A 103 -5.99 -8.99 6.98
C ASP A 103 -5.10 -9.77 6.01
N ILE A 104 -5.20 -9.47 4.71
CA ILE A 104 -4.42 -10.11 3.63
C ILE A 104 -2.92 -10.05 3.91
N LYS A 105 -2.43 -8.95 4.48
CA LYS A 105 -1.01 -8.76 4.88
C LYS A 105 -0.56 -9.75 5.96
N ASP A 106 -1.47 -10.23 6.80
CA ASP A 106 -1.16 -11.09 7.95
C ASP A 106 -1.33 -12.58 7.62
N ILE A 107 -1.81 -12.90 6.41
CA ILE A 107 -1.97 -14.28 5.93
C ILE A 107 -0.59 -14.85 5.55
N SER A 108 -0.12 -15.84 6.29
CA SER A 108 1.14 -16.51 6.00
C SER A 108 0.99 -17.52 4.85
N ASN A 109 -0.04 -18.37 4.92
CA ASN A 109 -0.27 -19.45 3.97
C ASN A 109 -1.76 -19.68 3.73
N VAL A 110 -2.07 -20.14 2.51
CA VAL A 110 -3.42 -20.56 2.11
C VAL A 110 -3.33 -21.99 1.60
N PHE A 111 -4.05 -22.90 2.23
CA PHE A 111 -4.08 -24.32 1.86
C PHE A 111 -5.42 -24.70 1.25
N ILE A 112 -5.35 -25.62 0.29
CA ILE A 112 -6.53 -26.28 -0.28
C ILE A 112 -6.35 -27.78 -0.10
N GLU A 113 -7.20 -28.37 0.72
CA GLU A 113 -7.34 -29.81 0.82
C GLU A 113 -8.49 -30.23 -0.09
N SER A 114 -8.24 -31.10 -1.06
CA SER A 114 -9.27 -31.57 -1.99
C SER A 114 -9.57 -33.03 -1.75
N SER A 115 -10.87 -33.33 -1.65
CA SER A 115 -11.42 -34.68 -1.70
C SER A 115 -12.01 -34.94 -3.08
N LEU A 116 -12.51 -36.16 -3.34
CA LEU A 116 -13.12 -36.54 -4.62
C LEU A 116 -14.24 -35.59 -5.10
N ILE A 117 -15.03 -35.05 -4.16
CA ILE A 117 -16.26 -34.28 -4.48
C ILE A 117 -16.29 -32.85 -3.92
N SER A 118 -15.37 -32.49 -3.03
CA SER A 118 -15.36 -31.17 -2.39
C SER A 118 -13.94 -30.74 -2.00
N ALA A 119 -13.79 -29.49 -1.59
CA ALA A 119 -12.54 -28.94 -1.10
C ALA A 119 -12.73 -28.21 0.24
N THR A 120 -11.66 -28.09 0.98
CA THR A 120 -11.53 -27.29 2.19
C THR A 120 -10.50 -26.21 1.94
N LEU A 121 -10.85 -24.95 2.24
CA LEU A 121 -9.94 -23.81 2.18
C LEU A 121 -9.54 -23.46 3.61
N GLN A 122 -8.24 -23.42 3.87
CA GLN A 122 -7.65 -23.09 5.16
C GLN A 122 -6.69 -21.92 5.00
N VAL A 123 -6.78 -20.94 5.90
CA VAL A 123 -5.88 -19.79 5.99
C VAL A 123 -5.14 -19.84 7.32
N VAL A 124 -3.83 -19.69 7.25
CA VAL A 124 -2.94 -19.53 8.41
C VAL A 124 -2.55 -18.07 8.50
N SER A 125 -2.67 -17.49 9.69
CA SER A 125 -2.34 -16.09 9.97
C SER A 125 -1.21 -16.00 10.99
N HIS A 126 -0.36 -14.98 10.87
CA HIS A 126 0.67 -14.69 11.86
C HIS A 126 0.11 -14.11 13.18
N THR A 127 -1.08 -13.52 13.15
CA THR A 127 -1.62 -12.72 14.27
C THR A 127 -2.71 -13.45 15.06
N TYR A 128 -3.18 -14.61 14.58
CA TYR A 128 -4.29 -15.33 15.18
C TYR A 128 -3.83 -16.52 16.05
N ILE A 129 -4.16 -16.48 17.34
CA ILE A 129 -3.69 -17.41 18.38
C ILE A 129 -4.16 -18.87 18.13
N GLN A 130 -5.30 -19.05 17.46
CA GLN A 130 -5.73 -20.33 16.91
C GLN A 130 -5.25 -20.42 15.46
N ASN A 131 -4.03 -20.91 15.26
CA ASN A 131 -3.21 -20.87 14.04
C ASN A 131 -3.86 -21.21 12.67
N ASP A 132 -5.13 -21.57 12.57
CA ASP A 132 -5.80 -21.88 11.31
C ASP A 132 -7.31 -21.62 11.33
N ILE A 133 -7.81 -20.92 10.30
CA ILE A 133 -9.25 -20.80 10.02
C ILE A 133 -9.57 -21.59 8.76
N LYS A 134 -10.56 -22.50 8.82
CA LYS A 134 -10.91 -23.37 7.70
C LYS A 134 -12.42 -23.48 7.46
N ILE A 135 -12.81 -23.54 6.19
CA ILE A 135 -14.18 -23.87 5.76
C ILE A 135 -14.09 -25.01 4.74
N GLY A 136 -14.81 -26.10 5.03
CA GLY A 136 -14.88 -27.31 4.21
C GLY A 136 -16.09 -27.34 3.27
N HIS A 137 -16.23 -28.45 2.54
CA HIS A 137 -17.38 -28.73 1.66
C HIS A 137 -17.63 -27.66 0.59
N LEU A 138 -16.55 -27.05 0.10
CA LEU A 138 -16.58 -26.05 -0.96
C LEU A 138 -16.51 -26.72 -2.34
N ASN A 139 -17.02 -26.01 -3.36
CA ASN A 139 -16.77 -26.41 -4.73
C ASN A 139 -15.27 -26.31 -5.05
N ARG A 140 -14.65 -27.39 -5.53
CA ARG A 140 -13.20 -27.44 -5.79
C ARG A 140 -12.68 -26.32 -6.70
N LYS A 141 -13.37 -26.05 -7.81
CA LYS A 141 -12.96 -24.99 -8.75
C LYS A 141 -13.06 -23.60 -8.12
N LYS A 142 -14.12 -23.35 -7.35
CA LYS A 142 -14.30 -22.08 -6.64
C LYS A 142 -13.27 -21.91 -5.52
N ALA A 143 -12.97 -22.97 -4.78
CA ALA A 143 -11.96 -22.95 -3.71
C ALA A 143 -10.55 -22.72 -4.27
N GLU A 144 -10.19 -23.35 -5.39
CA GLU A 144 -8.92 -23.06 -6.08
C GLU A 144 -8.84 -21.62 -6.57
N LYS A 145 -9.93 -21.06 -7.11
CA LYS A 145 -9.98 -19.67 -7.54
C LYS A 145 -9.82 -18.72 -6.34
N ALA A 146 -10.52 -18.99 -5.24
CA ALA A 146 -10.36 -18.24 -4.00
C ALA A 146 -8.90 -18.26 -3.50
N ARG A 147 -8.25 -19.43 -3.49
CA ARG A 147 -6.83 -19.54 -3.12
C ARG A 147 -5.94 -18.62 -3.97
N ARG A 148 -6.09 -18.67 -5.30
CA ARG A 148 -5.30 -17.83 -6.22
C ARG A 148 -5.53 -16.35 -5.99
N ILE A 149 -6.77 -15.94 -5.75
CA ILE A 149 -7.10 -14.54 -5.46
C ILE A 149 -6.42 -14.09 -4.17
N ILE A 150 -6.53 -14.85 -3.08
CA ILE A 150 -5.91 -14.51 -1.79
C ILE A 150 -4.38 -14.44 -1.92
N GLU A 151 -3.74 -15.43 -2.56
CA GLU A 151 -2.29 -15.45 -2.79
C GLU A 151 -1.82 -14.27 -3.66
N GLY A 152 -2.57 -13.94 -4.71
CA GLY A 152 -2.29 -12.80 -5.58
C GLY A 152 -2.39 -11.47 -4.85
N LEU A 153 -3.48 -11.23 -4.13
CA LEU A 153 -3.67 -10.03 -3.31
C LEU A 153 -2.57 -9.89 -2.26
N ARG A 154 -2.22 -10.99 -1.57
CA ARG A 154 -1.10 -10.99 -0.61
C ARG A 154 0.20 -10.55 -1.26
N THR A 155 0.50 -11.08 -2.45
CA THR A 155 1.71 -10.70 -3.19
C THR A 155 1.70 -9.22 -3.58
N PHE A 156 0.54 -8.69 -4.00
CA PHE A 156 0.39 -7.29 -4.36
C PHE A 156 0.60 -6.37 -3.15
N VAL A 157 0.05 -6.73 -1.99
CA VAL A 157 0.27 -6.02 -0.73
C VAL A 157 1.75 -6.05 -0.33
N GLU A 158 2.41 -7.21 -0.41
CA GLU A 158 3.85 -7.36 -0.11
C GLU A 158 4.73 -6.45 -0.99
N HIS A 159 4.34 -6.23 -2.24
CA HIS A 159 5.05 -5.36 -3.19
C HIS A 159 4.53 -3.91 -3.22
N ASN A 160 3.66 -3.52 -2.29
CA ASN A 160 3.04 -2.19 -2.22
C ASN A 160 2.34 -1.76 -3.52
N ILE A 161 1.72 -2.69 -4.23
CA ILE A 161 0.97 -2.41 -5.45
C ILE A 161 -0.40 -1.84 -5.08
N ASN A 162 -0.68 -0.61 -5.51
CA ASN A 162 -2.00 -0.01 -5.32
C ASN A 162 -3.00 -0.60 -6.33
N THR A 163 -4.04 -1.28 -5.81
CA THR A 163 -5.08 -1.94 -6.63
C THR A 163 -6.39 -1.14 -6.72
N SER A 164 -6.46 0.04 -6.10
CA SER A 164 -7.68 0.87 -6.04
C SER A 164 -8.19 1.28 -7.42
N ASN A 165 -7.30 1.38 -8.42
CA ASN A 165 -7.63 1.85 -9.76
C ASN A 165 -8.16 0.75 -10.71
N TYR A 166 -7.94 -0.52 -10.41
CA TYR A 166 -8.45 -1.62 -11.24
C TYR A 166 -9.95 -1.78 -11.04
N GLY A 167 -10.68 -2.32 -12.01
CA GLY A 167 -12.01 -2.91 -11.77
C GLY A 167 -11.91 -4.28 -11.09
N VAL A 168 -12.98 -4.81 -10.46
CA VAL A 168 -12.94 -6.15 -9.83
C VAL A 168 -12.56 -7.24 -10.82
N LEU A 169 -13.20 -7.26 -12.00
CA LEU A 169 -12.92 -8.26 -13.04
C LEU A 169 -11.51 -8.11 -13.61
N GLU A 170 -11.05 -6.87 -13.77
CA GLU A 170 -9.70 -6.57 -14.24
C GLU A 170 -8.65 -7.02 -13.24
N LEU A 171 -8.86 -6.77 -11.96
CA LEU A 171 -7.98 -7.21 -10.88
C LEU A 171 -7.88 -8.74 -10.83
N ILE A 172 -9.02 -9.43 -10.89
CA ILE A 172 -9.04 -10.90 -10.94
C ILE A 172 -8.29 -11.41 -12.16
N ALA A 173 -8.47 -10.81 -13.34
CA ALA A 173 -7.75 -11.20 -14.55
C ALA A 173 -6.23 -11.00 -14.40
N LYS A 174 -5.79 -9.88 -13.78
CA LYS A 174 -4.36 -9.62 -13.51
C LYS A 174 -3.76 -10.63 -12.54
N ILE A 175 -4.52 -11.03 -11.52
CA ILE A 175 -4.10 -12.09 -10.60
C ILE A 175 -4.00 -13.44 -11.34
N GLU A 176 -4.97 -13.78 -12.18
CA GLU A 176 -4.96 -15.04 -12.94
C GLU A 176 -3.78 -15.10 -13.95
N GLU A 177 -3.46 -13.97 -14.61
CA GLU A 177 -2.28 -13.80 -15.48
C GLU A 177 -0.98 -14.05 -14.70
N PHE A 178 -0.85 -13.44 -13.52
CA PHE A 178 0.31 -13.59 -12.63
C PHE A 178 0.56 -15.06 -12.24
N HIS A 179 -0.49 -15.81 -11.90
CA HIS A 179 -0.36 -17.21 -11.51
C HIS A 179 -0.09 -18.17 -12.68
N THR A 180 -0.47 -17.78 -13.91
CA THR A 180 -0.22 -18.60 -15.11
C THR A 180 1.26 -18.54 -15.51
N ASN A 181 1.90 -17.37 -15.39
CA ASN A 181 3.30 -17.17 -15.74
C ASN A 181 4.30 -17.87 -14.80
N LYS A 182 3.91 -18.20 -13.56
CA LYS A 182 4.76 -18.93 -12.59
C LYS A 182 4.78 -20.46 -12.78
N ARG A 183 4.03 -21.01 -13.74
CA ARG A 183 3.93 -22.47 -13.99
C ARG A 183 4.76 -22.99 -15.17
N LEU A 184 5.62 -22.15 -15.74
CA LEU A 184 6.65 -22.51 -16.72
C LEU A 184 8.02 -22.53 -16.04
#